data_AF-A0AAF0UMP2-F1
#
_entry.id   AF-A0AAF0UMP2-F1
#
_cell.length_a   1.000
_cell.length_b   1.000
_cell.length_c   1.000
_cell.angle_alpha   90.00
_cell.angle_beta   90.00
_cell.angle_gamma   90.00
#
_symmetry.space_group_name_H-M   'P 1'
#
loop_
_entity.id
_entity.type
_entity.pdbx_description
1 polymer ?
#
loop_
_entity_poly.entity_id
_entity_poly.type
_entity_poly.pdbx_seq_one_letter_code
_entity_poly.pdbx_strand_id
1 'polypeptide(L)' 'MVYTAMLLLKYLPISLVDTLIAKYAKFKFGNLAELGIPQPEEGPFSFKVSKGRSPIIDVGAIDKIKLGQIKV' A
#
# COMPACT_ATOMS: atom_id res chain seq x y z
N MET A 1 1.47 -8.24 4.16
CA MET A 1 1.85 -6.82 4.23
C MET A 1 1.23 -6.11 5.43
N VAL A 2 -0.11 -6.07 5.55
CA VAL A 2 -0.77 -5.32 6.63
C VAL A 2 -0.43 -5.86 8.03
N TYR A 3 -0.47 -7.18 8.24
CA TYR A 3 -0.08 -7.78 9.53
C TYR A 3 1.34 -7.41 9.95
N THR A 4 2.31 -7.56 9.04
CA THR A 4 3.71 -7.17 9.27
C THR A 4 3.82 -5.71 9.67
N ALA A 5 3.12 -4.81 8.97
CA ALA A 5 3.11 -3.40 9.29
C ALA A 5 2.52 -3.10 10.67
N MET A 6 1.41 -3.75 11.04
CA MET A 6 0.81 -3.63 12.37
C MET A 6 1.73 -4.12 13.48
N LEU A 7 2.53 -5.16 13.22
CA LEU A 7 3.59 -5.59 14.15
C LEU A 7 4.69 -4.54 14.27
N LEU A 8 5.18 -3.99 13.16
CA LEU A 8 6.23 -2.96 13.17
C LEU A 8 5.80 -1.70 13.92
N LEU A 9 4.53 -1.31 13.83
CA LEU A 9 3.98 -0.15 14.55
C LEU A 9 4.07 -0.27 16.08
N LYS A 10 4.25 -1.48 16.63
CA LYS A 10 4.48 -1.66 18.07
C LYS A 10 5.87 -1.20 18.51
N TYR A 11 6.81 -1.06 17.57
CA TYR A 11 8.23 -0.84 17.85
C TYR A 11 8.83 0.37 17.12
N LEU A 12 8.22 0.82 16.01
CA LEU A 12 8.76 1.86 15.13
C LEU A 12 7.75 3.02 14.94
N PRO A 13 8.23 4.24 14.68
CA PRO A 13 7.37 5.38 14.38
C PRO A 13 6.64 5.20 13.04
N ILE A 14 5.45 5.82 12.92
CA ILE A 14 4.56 5.70 11.75
C ILE A 14 5.28 6.02 10.44
N SER A 15 6.05 7.11 10.39
CA SER A 15 6.77 7.55 9.19
C SER A 15 7.75 6.49 8.66
N LEU A 16 8.42 5.77 9.57
CA LEU A 16 9.33 4.70 9.21
C LEU A 16 8.57 3.47 8.70
N VAL A 17 7.50 3.07 9.38
CA VAL A 17 6.67 1.94 8.94
C VAL A 17 6.05 2.22 7.57
N ASP A 18 5.48 3.40 7.36
CA ASP A 18 4.90 3.81 6.08
C ASP A 18 5.94 3.77 4.96
N THR A 19 7.14 4.28 5.20
CA THR A 19 8.24 4.25 4.21
C THR A 19 8.65 2.81 3.88
N LEU A 20 8.80 1.95 4.90
CA LEU A 20 9.18 0.55 4.72
C LEU A 20 8.13 -0.23 3.92
N ILE A 21 6.86 -0.06 4.27
CA ILE A 21 5.76 -0.76 3.60
C ILE A 21 5.56 -0.23 2.18
N ALA A 22 5.70 1.07 1.93
CA ALA A 22 5.63 1.64 0.58
C ALA A 22 6.76 1.10 -0.32
N LYS A 23 8.00 1.02 0.19
CA LYS A 23 9.13 0.42 -0.54
C LYS A 23 8.89 -1.06 -0.82
N TYR A 24 8.42 -1.82 0.18
CA TYR A 24 8.09 -3.23 0.00
C TYR A 24 6.95 -3.44 -1.00
N ALA A 25 5.93 -2.57 -1.00
CA ALA A 25 4.83 -2.59 -1.97
C ALA A 25 5.35 -2.39 -3.40
N LYS A 26 6.19 -1.37 -3.61
CA LYS A 26 6.80 -1.08 -4.92
C LYS A 26 7.69 -2.22 -5.40
N PHE A 27 8.44 -2.85 -4.50
CA PHE A 27 9.25 -4.03 -4.82
C PHE A 27 8.37 -5.23 -5.23
N LYS A 28 7.29 -5.49 -4.48
CA LYS A 28 6.40 -6.63 -4.73
C LYS A 28 5.56 -6.48 -6.00
N PHE A 29 4.97 -5.30 -6.20
CA PHE A 29 3.97 -5.09 -7.26
C PHE A 29 4.55 -4.42 -8.51
N GLY A 30 5.73 -3.82 -8.42
CA GLY A 30 6.33 -3.04 -9.51
C GLY A 30 5.75 -1.63 -9.62
N ASN A 31 5.92 -1.02 -10.79
CA ASN A 31 5.34 0.29 -11.08
C ASN A 31 3.86 0.16 -11.47
N LEU A 32 2.95 0.45 -10.52
CA LEU A 32 1.52 0.38 -10.77
C LEU A 32 0.96 1.60 -11.54
N ALA A 33 1.77 2.67 -11.72
CA ALA A 33 1.33 3.84 -12.49
C ALA A 33 1.07 3.50 -13.97
N GLU A 34 1.82 2.53 -14.51
CA GLU A 34 1.60 1.98 -15.87
C GLU A 34 0.24 1.27 -16.01
N LEU A 35 -0.36 0.87 -14.88
CA LEU A 35 -1.68 0.24 -14.82
C LEU A 35 -2.79 1.25 -14.42
N GLY A 36 -2.50 2.56 -14.45
CA GLY A 36 -3.45 3.61 -14.07
C GLY A 36 -3.59 3.83 -12.56
N ILE A 37 -2.76 3.20 -11.73
CA ILE A 37 -2.81 3.34 -10.27
C ILE A 37 -1.60 4.16 -9.80
N PRO A 38 -1.79 5.47 -9.53
CA PRO A 38 -0.70 6.32 -9.07
C PRO A 38 -0.25 5.95 -7.66
N GLN A 39 1.04 6.20 -7.37
CA GLN A 39 1.57 6.06 -6.03
C GLN A 39 0.92 7.10 -5.09
N PRO A 40 0.42 6.71 -3.91
CA PRO A 40 -0.14 7.66 -2.96
C PRO A 40 0.95 8.59 -2.38
N GLU A 41 0.57 9.84 -2.09
CA GLU A 41 1.45 10.85 -1.48
C GLU A 41 1.73 10.55 0.01
N GLU A 42 0.72 10.02 0.71
CA GLU A 42 0.81 9.63 2.12
C GLU A 42 0.86 8.10 2.26
N GLY A 43 1.61 7.64 3.25
CA GLY A 43 1.64 6.23 3.61
C GLY A 43 0.31 5.76 4.22
N PRO A 44 0.04 4.44 4.20
CA PRO A 44 -1.25 3.89 4.60
C PRO A 44 -1.64 4.17 6.05
N PHE A 45 -0.67 4.28 6.97
CA PHE A 45 -0.93 4.55 8.38
C PHE A 45 -1.03 6.04 8.67
N SER A 46 -0.19 6.87 8.05
CA SER A 46 -0.33 8.33 8.10
C SER A 46 -1.70 8.75 7.56
N PHE A 47 -2.12 8.20 6.42
CA PHE A 47 -3.44 8.43 5.83
C PHE A 47 -4.57 8.02 6.79
N LYS A 48 -4.41 6.88 7.48
CA LYS A 48 -5.39 6.42 8.46
C LYS A 48 -5.53 7.39 9.63
N VAL A 49 -4.42 7.93 10.13
CA VAL A 49 -4.41 8.89 11.24
C VAL A 49 -4.97 10.24 10.78
N SER A 50 -4.57 10.73 9.60
CA SER A 50 -4.94 12.05 9.08
C SER A 50 -6.39 12.11 8.58
N LYS A 51 -6.89 11.06 7.92
CA LYS A 51 -8.24 11.02 7.32
C LYS A 51 -9.25 10.19 8.10
N GLY A 52 -8.83 9.48 9.15
CA GLY A 52 -9.69 8.62 9.96
C GLY A 52 -10.21 7.38 9.22
N ARG A 53 -9.66 7.03 8.05
CA ARG A 53 -10.10 5.91 7.21
C ARG A 53 -8.91 5.04 6.83
N SER A 54 -9.08 3.73 6.88
CA SER A 54 -8.02 2.80 6.47
C SER A 54 -8.05 2.63 4.94
N PRO A 55 -6.89 2.56 4.27
CA PRO A 55 -6.83 2.22 2.85
C PRO A 55 -7.25 0.77 2.60
N ILE A 56 -7.55 0.46 1.34
CA ILE A 56 -8.05 -0.84 0.90
C ILE A 56 -6.90 -1.87 0.87
N ILE A 57 -7.19 -3.11 1.26
CA ILE A 57 -6.25 -4.23 1.22
C ILE A 57 -6.42 -4.97 -0.10
N ASP A 58 -5.33 -5.15 -0.84
CA ASP A 58 -5.33 -6.00 -2.02
C ASP A 58 -5.43 -7.48 -1.63
N VAL A 59 -6.41 -8.17 -2.21
CA VAL A 59 -6.67 -9.61 -2.07
C VAL A 59 -6.51 -10.34 -3.41
N GLY A 60 -5.75 -9.78 -4.35
CA GLY A 60 -5.56 -10.28 -5.72
C GLY A 60 -6.23 -9.43 -6.81
N ALA A 61 -6.66 -8.20 -6.48
CA ALA A 61 -7.17 -7.26 -7.47
C ALA A 61 -6.05 -6.79 -8.40
N ILE A 62 -4.86 -6.53 -7.86
CA ILE A 62 -3.69 -6.11 -8.66
C ILE A 62 -3.36 -7.15 -9.74
N ASP A 63 -3.39 -8.45 -9.40
CA ASP A 63 -3.11 -9.52 -10.35
C ASP A 63 -4.18 -9.59 -11.45
N LYS A 64 -5.46 -9.42 -11.09
CA LYS A 64 -6.56 -9.36 -12.07
C LYS A 64 -6.45 -8.15 -13.00
N ILE A 65 -5.98 -7.01 -12.50
CA ILE A 65 -5.71 -5.81 -13.31
C ILE A 65 -4.57 -6.09 -14.30
N LYS A 66 -3.48 -6.71 -13.82
CA LYS A 66 -2.36 -7.12 -14.68
C LYS A 66 -2.77 -8.11 -15.77
N LEU A 67 -3.72 -9.00 -15.49
CA LEU A 67 -4.27 -9.96 -16.44
C LEU A 67 -5.34 -9.37 -17.38
N GLY A 68 -5.66 -8.07 -17.26
CA GLY A 68 -6.70 -7.42 -18.06
C GLY A 68 -8.14 -7.83 -17.72
N GLN A 69 -8.35 -8.54 -16.61
CA GLN A 69 -9.67 -8.96 -16.14
C GLN A 69 -10.43 -7.83 -15.44
N ILE A 70 -9.70 -6.84 -14.91
CA ILE A 70 -10.24 -5.61 -14.31
C ILE A 70 -9.61 -4.44 -15.04
N LYS A 71 -10.46 -3.50 -15.50
CA LYS A 71 -10.04 -2.24 -16.09
C LYS A 71 -9.99 -1.15 -15.02
N VAL A 72 -8.92 -0.37 -15.04
CA VAL A 72 -8.69 0.80 -14.16
C VAL A 72 -8.57 2.05 -15.02
#